data_AF-A0A5A7XYZ5-F1
#
_entry.id   AF-A0A5A7XYZ5-F1
#
_cell.length_a   1.000
_cell.length_b   1.000
_cell.length_c   1.000
_cell.angle_alpha   90.00
_cell.angle_beta   90.00
_cell.angle_gamma   90.00
#
_symmetry.space_group_name_H-M   'P 1'
#
loop_
_entity.id
_entity.type
_entity.pdbx_description
1 polymer ?
#
loop_
_entity_poly.entity_id
_entity_poly.type
_entity_poly.pdbx_seq_one_letter_code
_entity_poly.pdbx_strand_id
1 'polypeptide(L)'
;MMVVLMTMTVGGAAVGSAVVARHRSQAAADLAALAGAGRLTAGPQAACDSARSLAAAMSASIAACTVDELDVVVTAEVAVRLGRWGVHVARASARAGPV
;
A
#
# COMPACT_ATOMS: atom_id res chain seq x y z
N MET A 1 26.03 -21.50 20.05
CA MET A 1 25.38 -20.31 20.63
C MET A 1 25.29 -19.15 19.63
N MET A 2 26.43 -18.61 19.15
CA MET A 2 26.47 -17.44 18.24
C MET A 2 25.64 -17.62 16.96
N VAL A 3 25.76 -18.78 16.31
CA VAL A 3 25.03 -19.09 15.07
C VAL A 3 23.52 -19.07 15.30
N VAL A 4 23.05 -19.62 16.43
CA VAL A 4 21.62 -19.66 16.78
C VAL A 4 21.07 -18.24 16.96
N LEU A 5 21.79 -17.39 17.72
CA LEU A 5 21.41 -15.99 17.91
C LEU A 5 21.39 -15.21 16.59
N MET A 6 22.38 -15.41 15.72
CA MET A 6 22.40 -14.82 14.37
C MET A 6 21.22 -15.27 13.52
N THR A 7 20.89 -16.57 13.52
CA THR A 7 19.75 -17.07 12.74
C THR A 7 18.42 -16.50 13.24
N MET A 8 18.25 -16.39 14.55
CA MET A 8 17.00 -15.90 15.16
C MET A 8 16.80 -14.40 14.93
N THR A 9 17.87 -13.61 15.03
CA THR A 9 17.85 -12.17 14.75
C THR A 9 17.61 -11.86 13.28
N VAL A 10 18.30 -12.55 12.36
CA VAL A 10 18.10 -12.38 10.91
C VAL A 10 16.69 -12.83 10.50
N GLY A 11 16.22 -13.96 11.04
CA GLY A 11 14.86 -14.46 10.79
C GLY A 11 13.79 -13.49 11.29
N GLY A 12 13.93 -13.00 12.53
CA GLY A 12 13.02 -12.01 13.12
C GLY A 12 12.99 -10.70 12.34
N ALA A 13 14.16 -10.19 11.92
CA ALA A 13 14.24 -8.98 11.10
C ALA A 13 13.57 -9.15 9.74
N ALA A 14 13.71 -10.32 9.11
CA ALA A 14 13.03 -10.63 7.84
C ALA A 14 11.51 -10.65 8.01
N VAL A 15 10.99 -11.36 9.01
CA VAL A 15 9.54 -11.42 9.29
C VAL A 15 9.00 -10.03 9.64
N GLY A 16 9.69 -9.28 10.50
CA GLY A 16 9.30 -7.92 10.86
C GLY A 16 9.22 -6.99 9.65
N SER A 17 10.19 -7.07 8.74
CA SER A 17 10.19 -6.27 7.50
C SER A 17 9.00 -6.61 6.59
N ALA A 18 8.62 -7.89 6.48
CA ALA A 18 7.49 -8.34 5.69
C ALA A 18 6.15 -7.86 6.28
N VAL A 19 6.00 -7.93 7.61
CA VAL A 19 4.79 -7.46 8.31
C VAL A 19 4.62 -5.96 8.16
N VAL A 20 5.69 -5.18 8.39
CA VAL A 20 5.66 -3.72 8.24
C VAL A 20 5.32 -3.33 6.80
N ALA A 21 5.89 -4.01 5.81
CA ALA A 21 5.57 -3.78 4.40
C ALA A 21 4.09 -4.01 4.10
N ARG A 22 3.52 -5.11 4.61
CA ARG A 22 2.12 -5.43 4.39
C ARG A 22 1.21 -4.39 5.04
N HIS A 23 1.44 -4.03 6.29
CA HIS A 23 0.65 -2.99 6.96
C HIS A 23 0.75 -1.63 6.28
N ARG A 24 1.95 -1.23 5.82
CA ARG A 24 2.10 0.00 5.04
C ARG A 24 1.31 -0.02 3.74
N SER A 25 1.36 -1.14 3.00
CA SER A 25 0.63 -1.27 1.74
C SER A 25 -0.89 -1.16 1.96
N GLN A 26 -1.41 -1.76 3.03
CA GLN A 26 -2.82 -1.74 3.34
C GLN A 26 -3.28 -0.36 3.81
N ALA A 27 -2.55 0.27 4.75
CA ALA A 27 -2.84 1.64 5.17
C ALA A 27 -2.80 2.65 4.01
N ALA A 28 -1.87 2.46 3.06
CA ALA A 28 -1.80 3.28 1.86
C ALA A 28 -3.00 3.08 0.94
N ALA A 29 -3.44 1.84 0.74
CA ALA A 29 -4.64 1.55 -0.04
C ALA A 29 -5.89 2.16 0.60
N ASP A 30 -6.07 1.99 1.90
CA ASP A 30 -7.25 2.48 2.64
C ASP A 30 -7.35 4.01 2.59
N LEU A 31 -6.26 4.72 2.90
CA LEU A 31 -6.24 6.19 2.85
C LEU A 31 -6.37 6.71 1.42
N ALA A 32 -5.78 6.04 0.43
CA ALA A 32 -5.92 6.44 -0.98
C ALA A 32 -7.34 6.23 -1.49
N ALA A 33 -8.02 5.15 -1.10
CA ALA A 33 -9.41 4.90 -1.42
C ALA A 33 -10.32 5.98 -0.81
N LEU A 34 -10.13 6.34 0.46
CA LEU A 34 -10.88 7.43 1.11
C LEU A 34 -10.62 8.80 0.46
N ALA A 35 -9.37 9.09 0.09
CA ALA A 35 -9.03 10.34 -0.61
C ALA A 35 -9.63 10.41 -2.02
N GLY A 36 -9.75 9.27 -2.70
CA GLY A 36 -10.48 9.16 -3.96
C GLY A 36 -11.98 9.35 -3.76
N ALA A 37 -12.57 8.68 -2.77
CA ALA A 37 -13.99 8.78 -2.46
C ALA A 37 -14.40 10.22 -2.14
N GLY A 38 -13.59 10.96 -1.36
CA GLY A 38 -13.84 12.38 -1.05
C GLY A 38 -13.79 13.31 -2.27
N ARG A 39 -13.25 12.86 -3.41
CA ARG A 39 -13.13 13.62 -4.66
C ARG A 39 -13.96 13.06 -5.81
N LEU A 40 -14.81 12.06 -5.55
CA LEU A 40 -15.75 11.46 -6.53
C LEU A 40 -16.64 12.51 -7.21
N THR A 41 -17.12 13.52 -6.46
CA THR A 41 -17.98 14.59 -6.97
C THR A 41 -17.30 15.48 -8.02
N ALA A 42 -15.96 15.52 -8.02
CA ALA A 42 -15.16 16.22 -9.02
C ALA A 42 -14.86 15.35 -10.27
N GLY A 43 -15.36 14.11 -10.30
CA GLY A 43 -15.20 13.16 -11.38
C GLY A 43 -14.17 12.05 -11.11
N PRO A 44 -14.20 10.96 -11.90
CA PRO A 44 -13.38 9.77 -11.66
C PRO A 44 -11.87 10.02 -11.81
N GLN A 45 -11.47 10.91 -12.72
CA GLN A 45 -10.07 11.31 -12.85
C GLN A 45 -9.57 12.07 -11.61
N ALA A 46 -10.36 13.01 -11.09
CA ALA A 46 -10.01 13.75 -9.87
C ALA A 46 -9.91 12.83 -8.64
N ALA A 47 -10.78 11.82 -8.55
CA ALA A 47 -10.69 10.78 -7.53
C ALA A 47 -9.38 9.99 -7.61
N CYS A 48 -9.02 9.50 -8.80
CA CYS A 48 -7.78 8.74 -8.98
C CYS A 48 -6.50 9.61 -8.85
N ASP A 49 -6.55 10.89 -9.23
CA ASP A 49 -5.44 11.83 -9.02
C ASP A 49 -5.22 12.09 -7.52
N SER A 50 -6.31 12.29 -6.76
CA SER A 50 -6.28 12.42 -5.30
C SER A 50 -5.67 11.18 -4.64
N ALA A 51 -6.17 10.00 -4.99
CA ALA A 51 -5.62 8.73 -4.52
C ALA A 51 -4.12 8.60 -4.82
N ARG A 52 -3.68 8.95 -6.05
CA ARG A 52 -2.27 8.89 -6.46
C ARG A 52 -1.39 9.85 -5.66
N SER A 53 -1.87 11.08 -5.43
CA SER A 53 -1.12 12.06 -4.63
C SER A 53 -0.91 11.60 -3.19
N LEU A 54 -1.93 11.00 -2.57
CA LEU A 54 -1.83 10.47 -1.22
C LEU A 54 -0.91 9.25 -1.16
N ALA A 55 -1.05 8.32 -2.11
CA ALA A 55 -0.14 7.17 -2.21
C ALA A 55 1.32 7.61 -2.35
N ALA A 56 1.60 8.60 -3.20
CA ALA A 56 2.94 9.17 -3.36
C ALA A 56 3.49 9.77 -2.06
N ALA A 57 2.66 10.50 -1.31
CA ALA A 57 3.03 11.03 0.01
C ALA A 57 3.39 9.90 1.01
N MET A 58 2.77 8.72 0.87
CA MET A 58 3.07 7.53 1.66
C MET A 58 4.25 6.70 1.14
N SER A 59 4.98 7.19 0.12
CA SER A 59 6.01 6.41 -0.60
C SER A 59 5.46 5.10 -1.19
N ALA A 60 4.19 5.12 -1.58
CA ALA A 60 3.50 4.05 -2.30
C ALA A 60 3.19 4.52 -3.73
N SER A 61 2.96 3.55 -4.62
CA SER A 61 2.50 3.78 -5.99
C SER A 61 1.12 3.15 -6.17
N ILE A 62 0.32 3.64 -7.10
CA ILE A 62 -0.96 3.02 -7.43
C ILE A 62 -0.78 2.16 -8.68
N ALA A 63 -1.07 0.87 -8.54
CA ALA A 63 -1.07 -0.09 -9.63
C ALA A 63 -2.35 0.03 -10.49
N ALA A 64 -3.48 0.25 -9.81
CA ALA A 64 -4.78 0.38 -10.42
C ALA A 64 -5.68 1.28 -9.58
N CYS A 65 -6.47 2.13 -10.23
CA CYS A 65 -7.55 2.89 -9.63
C CYS A 65 -8.76 2.77 -10.53
N THR A 66 -9.85 2.25 -10.00
CA THR A 66 -11.12 2.09 -10.71
C THR A 66 -12.23 2.72 -9.90
N VAL A 67 -13.07 3.50 -10.58
CA VAL A 67 -14.28 4.08 -10.01
C VAL A 67 -15.47 3.33 -10.60
N ASP A 68 -16.27 2.72 -9.74
CA ASP A 68 -17.43 1.91 -10.10
C ASP A 68 -18.67 2.53 -9.43
N GLU A 69 -19.49 3.25 -10.21
CA GLU A 69 -20.54 4.17 -9.74
C GLU A 69 -20.05 5.17 -8.67
N LEU A 70 -20.13 4.77 -7.40
CA LEU A 70 -19.78 5.57 -6.21
C LEU A 70 -18.68 4.90 -5.36
N ASP A 71 -18.15 3.76 -5.81
CA ASP A 71 -17.06 3.05 -5.17
C ASP A 71 -15.72 3.38 -5.84
N VAL A 72 -14.73 3.75 -5.04
CA VAL A 72 -13.34 3.87 -5.49
C VAL A 72 -12.56 2.66 -4.99
N VAL A 73 -12.06 1.86 -5.92
CA VAL A 73 -11.17 0.74 -5.63
C VAL A 73 -9.75 1.13 -6.02
N VAL A 74 -8.85 1.13 -5.04
CA VAL A 74 -7.44 1.47 -5.22
C VAL A 74 -6.57 0.27 -4.89
N THR A 75 -5.65 -0.07 -5.79
CA THR A 75 -4.59 -1.04 -5.55
C THR A 75 -3.27 -0.30 -5.37
N ALA A 76 -2.74 -0.30 -4.15
CA ALA A 76 -1.47 0.32 -3.80
C ALA A 76 -0.32 -0.70 -3.80
N GLU A 77 0.85 -0.24 -4.22
CA GLU A 77 2.11 -0.96 -4.28
C GLU A 77 3.18 -0.24 -3.46
N VAL A 78 3.81 -0.96 -2.54
CA VAL A 78 4.94 -0.47 -1.75
C VAL A 78 6.18 -1.31 -2.06
N ALA A 79 7.24 -0.65 -2.50
CA ALA A 79 8.54 -1.28 -2.69
C ALA A 79 9.22 -1.52 -1.34
N VAL A 80 9.66 -2.75 -1.11
CA VAL A 80 10.32 -3.20 0.12
C VAL A 80 11.70 -3.71 -0.24
N ARG A 81 12.74 -3.14 0.38
CA ARG A 81 14.12 -3.61 0.18
C ARG A 81 14.45 -4.65 1.25
N LEU A 82 14.49 -5.94 0.88
CA LEU A 82 14.88 -7.04 1.79
C LEU A 82 16.39 -7.33 1.70
N GLY A 83 17.22 -6.29 1.73
CA GLY A 83 18.68 -6.42 1.66
C GLY A 83 19.15 -7.33 0.53
N ARG A 84 19.77 -8.46 0.86
CA ARG A 84 20.31 -9.44 -0.11
C ARG A 84 19.25 -10.15 -0.98
N TRP A 85 17.97 -10.10 -0.61
CA TRP A 85 16.88 -10.72 -1.36
C TRP A 85 16.33 -9.78 -2.46
N GLY A 86 16.82 -8.54 -2.52
CA GLY A 86 16.44 -7.58 -3.55
C GLY A 86 15.24 -6.71 -3.16
N VAL A 87 14.60 -6.14 -4.18
CA VAL A 87 13.40 -5.30 -4.03
C VAL A 87 12.16 -6.18 -4.27
N HIS A 88 11.31 -6.28 -3.26
CA HIS A 88 10.01 -6.92 -3.36
C HIS A 88 8.91 -5.85 -3.41
N VAL A 89 7.75 -6.20 -3.95
CA VAL A 89 6.59 -5.31 -4.02
C VAL A 89 5.48 -5.90 -3.18
N ALA A 90 5.03 -5.15 -2.18
CA ALA A 90 3.84 -5.47 -1.40
C ALA A 90 2.62 -4.79 -2.06
N ARG A 91 1.63 -5.58 -2.46
CA ARG A 91 0.35 -5.10 -3.01
C ARG A 91 -0.76 -5.21 -1.97
N ALA A 92 -1.60 -4.20 -1.92
CA ALA A 92 -2.87 -4.23 -1.19
C ALA A 92 -3.93 -3.47 -1.98
N SER A 93 -5.19 -3.90 -1.85
CA SER A 93 -6.35 -3.26 -2.46
C SER A 93 -7.35 -2.85 -1.40
N ALA A 94 -7.94 -1.67 -1.55
CA ALA A 94 -9.01 -1.16 -0.70
C ALA A 94 -10.14 -0.59 -1.55
N ARG A 95 -11.38 -0.71 -1.07
CA ARG A 95 -12.59 -0.13 -1.67
C ARG A 95 -13.17 0.89 -0.68
N ALA A 96 -13.56 2.05 -1.17
CA ALA A 96 -14.29 3.04 -0.41
C ALA A 96 -15.45 3.62 -1.24
N GLY A 97 -16.67 3.51 -0.71
CA GLY A 97 -17.88 4.11 -1.24
C GLY A 97 -18.95 4.26 -0.16
N PRO A 98 -20.10 4.86 -0.50
CA PRO A 98 -21.18 5.09 0.45
C PRO A 98 -21.79 3.78 0.96
N VAL A 99 -22.15 3.74 2.25
CA VAL A 99 -22.94 2.67 2.89
C VAL A 99 -24.43 2.96 2.83
#